data_AF-A0AAD4HG10-F1
#
_entry.id   AF-A0AAD4HG10-F1
#
_cell.length_a   1.000
_cell.length_b   1.000
_cell.length_c   1.000
_cell.angle_alpha   90.00
_cell.angle_beta   90.00
_cell.angle_gamma   90.00
#
_symmetry.space_group_name_H-M   'P 1'
#
loop_
_entity.id
_entity.type
_entity.pdbx_description
1 polymer ?
#
loop_
_entity_poly.entity_id
_entity_poly.type
_entity_poly.pdbx_seq_one_letter_code
_entity_poly.pdbx_strand_id
1 'polypeptide(L)'
;MKMVRTLSLLGFLLSCITFAVELHGYIQWNKLCPGDNQTTGRLHLPKVLLDAGKMSGRVTRNGNFSILDVPPGTYVLSVLSHDYSFDHVRIDVSPSETLPEVRPYIFGTPLLTTTSFNLPYPIVLTPRHKNRYFSPHESFNLLGMFQSPMMMIMVLTGVMMLAMPYIVKQLDPETLDGLKGHATAASIEKSIQNGDPRGLSALLSAGEETKASTPVAKSNTGPSTLQQRKAGKGNKRR
;
A
#
# COMPACT_ATOMS: atom_id res chain seq x y z
N MET A 1 -8.45 -67.90 -17.44
CA MET A 1 -8.37 -66.43 -17.59
C MET A 1 -9.31 -65.61 -16.68
N LYS A 2 -10.40 -66.17 -16.11
CA LYS A 2 -11.30 -65.42 -15.20
C LYS A 2 -10.68 -65.13 -13.82
N MET A 3 -9.84 -66.03 -13.31
CA MET A 3 -9.23 -65.95 -11.96
C MET A 3 -8.10 -64.91 -11.85
N VAL A 4 -7.36 -64.63 -12.93
CA VAL A 4 -6.35 -63.56 -12.97
C VAL A 4 -7.01 -62.18 -13.00
N ARG A 5 -8.17 -62.06 -13.65
CA ARG A 5 -8.98 -60.83 -13.66
C ARG A 5 -9.57 -60.50 -12.29
N THR A 6 -10.04 -61.50 -11.54
CA THR A 6 -10.56 -61.28 -10.18
C THR A 6 -9.46 -60.97 -9.17
N LEU A 7 -8.27 -61.59 -9.31
CA LEU A 7 -7.11 -61.27 -8.47
C LEU A 7 -6.55 -59.86 -8.74
N SER A 8 -6.57 -59.42 -10.00
CA SER A 8 -6.18 -58.06 -10.38
C SER A 8 -7.18 -57.00 -9.90
N LEU A 9 -8.49 -57.32 -9.85
CA LEU A 9 -9.52 -56.44 -9.28
C LEU A 9 -9.38 -56.32 -7.76
N LEU A 10 -9.04 -57.41 -7.06
CA LEU A 10 -8.81 -57.41 -5.61
C LEU A 10 -7.53 -56.64 -5.22
N GLY A 11 -6.47 -56.74 -6.03
CA GLY A 11 -5.25 -55.94 -5.85
C GLY A 11 -5.44 -54.45 -6.10
N PHE A 12 -6.36 -54.06 -7.00
CA PHE A 12 -6.71 -52.65 -7.23
C PHE A 12 -7.54 -52.06 -6.08
N LEU A 13 -8.40 -52.87 -5.45
CA LEU A 13 -9.20 -52.46 -4.29
C LEU A 13 -8.38 -52.26 -3.01
N LEU A 14 -7.24 -52.96 -2.87
CA LEU A 14 -6.36 -52.85 -1.68
C LEU A 14 -5.38 -51.66 -1.74
N SER A 15 -5.26 -50.99 -2.89
CA SER A 15 -4.34 -49.86 -3.12
C SER A 15 -4.87 -48.50 -2.61
N CYS A 16 -6.17 -48.39 -2.33
CA CYS A 16 -6.78 -47.12 -1.92
C CYS A 16 -7.01 -47.04 -0.41
N ILE A 17 -5.96 -47.18 0.40
CA ILE A 17 -5.97 -46.65 1.78
C ILE A 17 -5.59 -45.18 1.67
N THR A 18 -6.58 -44.34 1.34
CA THR A 18 -6.42 -42.89 1.37
C THR A 18 -6.34 -42.46 2.83
N PHE A 19 -5.16 -42.05 3.29
CA PHE A 19 -5.01 -41.39 4.59
C PHE A 19 -5.74 -40.05 4.53
N ALA A 20 -6.65 -39.85 5.48
CA ALA A 20 -7.41 -38.62 5.59
C ALA A 20 -7.43 -38.20 7.07
N VAL A 21 -7.02 -36.96 7.33
CA VAL A 21 -6.93 -36.38 8.68
C VAL A 21 -8.05 -35.36 8.86
N GLU A 22 -8.63 -35.30 10.06
CA GLU A 22 -9.58 -34.26 10.44
C GLU A 22 -8.85 -33.07 11.08
N LEU A 23 -9.01 -31.88 10.50
CA LEU A 23 -8.45 -30.65 11.03
C LEU A 23 -9.48 -29.96 11.92
N HIS A 24 -9.09 -29.69 13.17
CA HIS A 24 -9.87 -28.94 14.15
C HIS A 24 -9.23 -27.60 14.46
N GLY A 25 -10.05 -26.57 14.60
CA GLY A 25 -9.59 -25.25 15.00
C GLY A 25 -10.73 -24.36 15.45
N TYR A 26 -10.39 -23.28 16.14
CA TYR A 26 -11.36 -22.30 16.57
C TYR A 26 -10.88 -20.88 16.34
N ILE A 27 -11.84 -19.98 16.12
CA ILE A 27 -11.62 -18.55 16.01
C ILE A 27 -11.70 -17.95 17.41
N GLN A 28 -10.59 -17.36 17.85
CA GLN A 28 -10.51 -16.66 19.12
C GLN A 28 -11.02 -15.22 18.94
N TRP A 29 -12.14 -14.91 19.58
CA TRP A 29 -12.73 -13.57 19.59
C TRP A 29 -11.86 -12.57 20.35
N ASN A 30 -11.80 -11.33 19.86
CA ASN A 30 -11.01 -10.23 20.42
C ASN A 30 -11.86 -8.95 20.40
N LYS A 31 -11.38 -7.83 20.97
CA LYS A 31 -12.05 -6.52 20.98
C LYS A 31 -12.52 -6.03 19.61
N LEU A 32 -11.91 -6.50 18.53
CA LEU A 32 -12.29 -6.19 17.15
C LEU A 32 -13.58 -6.91 16.72
N CYS A 33 -13.76 -8.14 17.20
CA CYS A 33 -14.91 -9.00 16.97
C CYS A 33 -15.46 -9.43 18.34
N PRO A 34 -16.24 -8.57 19.02
CA PRO A 34 -17.00 -9.04 20.17
C PRO A 34 -17.91 -10.16 19.66
N GLY A 35 -17.78 -11.36 20.24
CA GLY A 35 -18.56 -12.55 19.89
C GLY A 35 -20.05 -12.42 20.24
N ASP A 36 -20.52 -11.19 20.42
CA ASP A 36 -21.87 -10.84 20.74
C ASP A 36 -22.76 -11.16 19.54
N ASN A 37 -23.89 -11.77 19.85
CA ASN A 37 -24.96 -12.20 18.96
C ASN A 37 -25.36 -11.20 17.84
N GLN A 38 -25.05 -9.91 17.99
CA GLN A 38 -25.32 -8.85 17.02
C GLN A 38 -24.45 -8.93 15.75
N THR A 39 -23.19 -9.39 15.83
CA THR A 39 -22.35 -9.59 14.63
C THR A 39 -22.78 -10.85 13.86
N THR A 40 -23.27 -11.87 14.58
CA THR A 40 -23.80 -13.11 13.98
C THR A 40 -25.21 -12.97 13.40
N GLY A 41 -25.94 -11.90 13.74
CA GLY A 41 -27.30 -11.64 13.26
C GLY A 41 -27.37 -11.09 11.83
N ARG A 42 -26.25 -10.63 11.27
CA ARG A 42 -26.13 -10.14 9.89
C ARG A 42 -25.48 -11.19 8.97
N LEU A 43 -26.18 -12.31 8.82
CA LEU A 43 -26.17 -13.24 7.67
C LEU A 43 -24.87 -13.84 7.10
N HIS A 44 -23.67 -13.50 7.59
CA HIS A 44 -22.42 -14.02 6.99
C HIS A 44 -21.47 -14.61 8.03
N LEU A 45 -21.56 -15.93 8.24
CA LEU A 45 -20.55 -16.66 9.01
C LEU A 45 -19.27 -16.83 8.17
N PRO A 46 -18.08 -16.72 8.78
CA PRO A 46 -16.84 -16.96 8.08
C PRO A 46 -16.78 -18.40 7.56
N LYS A 47 -16.14 -18.56 6.41
CA LYS A 47 -15.86 -19.85 5.79
C LYS A 47 -14.35 -20.09 5.81
N VAL A 48 -13.92 -21.24 6.31
CA VAL A 48 -12.53 -21.65 6.28
C VAL A 48 -12.26 -22.36 4.97
N LEU A 49 -11.20 -21.94 4.28
CA LEU A 49 -10.80 -22.47 2.99
C LEU A 49 -9.40 -23.05 3.11
N LEU A 50 -9.22 -24.25 2.59
CA LEU A 50 -7.93 -24.90 2.42
C LEU A 50 -7.55 -24.85 0.93
N ASP A 51 -6.33 -24.40 0.63
CA ASP A 51 -5.81 -24.21 -0.74
C ASP A 51 -6.81 -23.48 -1.66
N ALA A 52 -7.17 -22.26 -1.29
CA ALA A 52 -8.09 -21.40 -2.04
C ALA A 52 -9.47 -22.04 -2.32
N GLY A 53 -9.88 -23.03 -1.52
CA GLY A 53 -11.21 -23.63 -1.60
C GLY A 53 -11.25 -25.05 -2.18
N LYS A 54 -10.10 -25.72 -2.36
CA LYS A 54 -10.06 -27.16 -2.68
C LYS A 54 -10.81 -27.97 -1.63
N MET A 55 -10.64 -27.62 -0.36
CA MET A 55 -11.47 -28.08 0.74
C MET A 55 -11.97 -26.87 1.52
N SER A 56 -13.11 -27.01 2.16
CA SER A 56 -13.66 -25.91 2.95
C SER A 56 -14.48 -26.39 4.12
N GLY A 57 -14.35 -25.69 5.25
CA GLY A 57 -15.15 -25.88 6.44
C GLY A 57 -15.98 -24.65 6.74
N ARG A 58 -17.15 -24.84 7.36
CA ARG A 58 -17.97 -23.73 7.85
C ARG A 58 -17.65 -23.49 9.32
N VAL A 59 -17.50 -22.23 9.71
CA VAL A 59 -17.33 -21.89 11.12
C VAL A 59 -18.68 -21.91 11.82
N THR A 60 -18.72 -22.47 13.03
CA THR A 60 -19.90 -22.47 13.91
C THR A 60 -20.06 -21.13 14.61
N ARG A 61 -21.23 -20.88 15.22
CA ARG A 61 -21.46 -19.66 16.00
C ARG A 61 -20.50 -19.50 17.19
N ASN A 62 -20.03 -20.62 17.73
CA ASN A 62 -19.07 -20.64 18.83
C ASN A 62 -17.63 -20.34 18.37
N GLY A 63 -17.40 -20.18 17.06
CA GLY A 63 -16.07 -19.96 16.47
C GLY A 63 -15.33 -21.26 16.12
N ASN A 64 -15.86 -22.43 16.46
CA ASN A 64 -15.23 -23.71 16.14
C ASN A 64 -15.44 -24.09 14.67
N PHE A 65 -14.46 -24.74 14.04
CA PHE A 65 -14.55 -25.28 12.70
C PHE A 65 -13.82 -26.62 12.60
N SER A 66 -14.32 -27.50 11.73
CA SER A 66 -13.63 -28.73 11.35
C SER A 66 -13.63 -28.90 9.84
N ILE A 67 -12.53 -29.46 9.31
CA ILE A 67 -12.40 -29.87 7.92
C ILE A 67 -12.10 -31.36 7.92
N LEU A 68 -13.03 -32.13 7.36
CA LEU A 68 -12.94 -33.58 7.26
C LEU A 68 -12.15 -33.99 6.02
N ASP A 69 -11.63 -35.22 6.06
CA ASP A 69 -11.02 -35.91 4.92
C ASP A 69 -9.86 -35.18 4.23
N VAL A 70 -8.94 -34.59 5.00
CA VAL A 70 -7.78 -33.89 4.45
C VAL A 70 -6.66 -34.90 4.12
N PRO A 71 -6.27 -35.04 2.84
CA PRO A 71 -5.19 -35.95 2.47
C PRO A 71 -3.83 -35.45 2.98
N PRO A 72 -2.80 -36.32 3.03
CA PRO A 72 -1.45 -35.88 3.37
C PRO A 72 -0.90 -34.92 2.32
N GLY A 73 -0.32 -33.82 2.78
CA GLY A 73 0.16 -32.73 1.93
C GLY A 73 0.39 -31.44 2.69
N THR A 74 0.94 -30.46 2.00
CA THR A 74 1.09 -29.08 2.49
C THR A 74 -0.05 -28.24 1.96
N TYR A 75 -0.75 -27.57 2.87
CA TYR A 75 -1.91 -26.76 2.58
C TYR A 75 -1.77 -25.35 3.15
N VAL A 76 -2.48 -24.40 2.56
CA VAL A 76 -2.68 -23.07 3.13
C VAL A 76 -4.13 -22.92 3.58
N LEU A 77 -4.30 -22.73 4.88
CA LEU A 77 -5.56 -22.37 5.51
C LEU A 77 -5.76 -20.85 5.44
N SER A 78 -6.95 -20.46 5.00
CA SER A 78 -7.40 -19.08 4.93
C SER A 78 -8.82 -18.98 5.43
N VAL A 79 -9.17 -17.87 6.07
CA VAL A 79 -10.56 -17.62 6.50
C VAL A 79 -11.15 -16.53 5.62
N LEU A 80 -12.18 -16.91 4.88
CA LEU A 80 -12.97 -15.99 4.09
C LEU A 80 -14.07 -15.40 4.97
N SER A 81 -13.99 -14.10 5.22
CA SER A 81 -15.03 -13.35 5.93
C SER A 81 -15.24 -12.00 5.27
N HIS A 82 -16.44 -11.46 5.39
CA HIS A 82 -16.79 -10.16 4.83
C HIS A 82 -16.24 -9.02 5.71
N ASP A 83 -16.54 -9.04 7.01
CA ASP A 83 -16.26 -7.88 7.86
C ASP A 83 -14.82 -7.85 8.39
N TYR A 84 -14.14 -8.99 8.43
CA TYR A 84 -12.84 -9.11 9.10
C TYR A 84 -11.79 -9.86 8.27
N SER A 85 -10.53 -9.54 8.50
CA SER A 85 -9.41 -10.26 7.92
C SER A 85 -8.74 -11.15 8.96
N PHE A 86 -8.15 -12.26 8.49
CA PHE A 86 -7.43 -13.23 9.32
C PHE A 86 -6.04 -13.50 8.73
N ASP A 87 -5.13 -13.98 9.58
CA ASP A 87 -3.81 -14.44 9.13
C ASP A 87 -3.93 -15.80 8.42
N HIS A 88 -3.01 -16.05 7.49
CA HIS A 88 -2.93 -17.31 6.76
C HIS A 88 -2.01 -18.27 7.49
N VAL A 89 -2.39 -19.54 7.50
CA VAL A 89 -1.69 -20.58 8.24
C VAL A 89 -1.37 -21.70 7.28
N ARG A 90 -0.11 -22.10 7.26
CA ARG A 90 0.35 -23.29 6.56
C ARG A 90 0.09 -24.50 7.45
N ILE A 91 -0.44 -25.56 6.86
CA ILE A 91 -0.70 -26.82 7.54
C ILE A 91 0.04 -27.90 6.76
N ASP A 92 0.92 -28.62 7.44
CA ASP A 92 1.63 -29.75 6.88
C ASP A 92 1.07 -31.03 7.51
N VAL A 93 0.39 -31.82 6.68
CA VAL A 93 -0.21 -33.09 7.07
C VAL A 93 0.73 -34.20 6.59
N SER A 94 1.41 -34.85 7.54
CA SER A 94 2.24 -36.01 7.23
C SER A 94 1.40 -37.31 7.27
N PRO A 95 1.72 -38.33 6.47
CA PRO A 95 1.03 -39.62 6.54
C PRO A 95 1.44 -40.46 7.76
N SER A 96 2.54 -40.09 8.42
CA SER A 96 3.11 -40.79 9.56
C SER A 96 2.60 -40.29 10.91
N GLU A 97 2.22 -39.02 11.00
CA GLU A 97 1.76 -38.40 12.25
C GLU A 97 0.26 -38.14 12.20
N THR A 98 -0.41 -38.37 13.33
CA THR A 98 -1.84 -38.10 13.48
C THR A 98 -2.13 -36.63 13.73
N LEU A 99 -1.13 -35.86 14.20
CA LEU A 99 -1.25 -34.45 14.47
C LEU A 99 -0.66 -33.63 13.31
N PRO A 100 -1.40 -32.65 12.77
CA PRO A 100 -0.90 -31.79 11.71
C PRO A 100 0.10 -30.77 12.28
N GLU A 101 1.17 -30.51 11.54
CA GLU A 101 2.09 -29.42 11.86
C GLU A 101 1.51 -28.10 11.34
N VAL A 102 1.37 -27.12 12.22
CA VAL A 102 0.74 -25.84 11.91
C VAL A 102 1.80 -24.75 11.96
N ARG A 103 1.92 -23.94 10.90
CA ARG A 103 2.94 -22.89 10.78
C ARG A 103 2.34 -21.60 10.26
N PRO A 104 2.87 -20.42 10.62
CA PRO A 104 2.38 -19.17 10.05
C PRO A 104 2.78 -19.08 8.58
N TYR A 105 1.85 -18.67 7.72
CA TYR A 105 2.11 -18.46 6.30
C TYR A 105 2.12 -16.98 5.97
N ILE A 106 3.23 -16.52 5.39
CA ILE A 106 3.35 -15.14 4.88
C ILE A 106 3.13 -15.19 3.38
N PHE A 107 2.18 -14.38 2.91
CA PHE A 107 1.92 -14.23 1.48
C PHE A 107 3.18 -13.88 0.69
N GLY A 108 3.38 -14.55 -0.44
CA GLY A 108 4.54 -14.35 -1.31
C GLY A 108 5.76 -15.19 -0.93
N THR A 109 5.69 -15.99 0.14
CA THR A 109 6.72 -17.01 0.44
C THR A 109 6.37 -18.35 -0.23
N PRO A 110 7.38 -19.12 -0.68
CA PRO A 110 7.12 -20.43 -1.26
C PRO A 110 6.62 -21.41 -0.18
N LEU A 111 5.71 -22.29 -0.57
CA LEU A 111 5.09 -23.28 0.33
C LEU A 111 6.08 -24.30 0.89
N LEU A 112 7.33 -24.32 0.43
CA LEU A 112 8.37 -25.23 0.90
C LEU A 112 9.27 -24.59 1.97
N THR A 113 9.13 -23.29 2.25
CA THR A 113 9.94 -22.61 3.26
C THR A 113 9.62 -23.13 4.65
N THR A 114 10.59 -23.78 5.28
CA THR A 114 10.53 -24.23 6.68
C THR A 114 10.62 -23.02 7.60
N THR A 115 9.48 -22.51 8.06
CA THR A 115 9.49 -21.50 9.13
C THR A 115 9.81 -22.21 10.45
N SER A 116 10.70 -21.60 11.25
CA SER A 116 11.19 -22.19 12.51
C SER A 116 10.16 -22.22 13.64
N PHE A 117 8.98 -21.64 13.44
CA PHE A 117 7.95 -21.49 14.45
C PHE A 117 6.71 -22.31 14.09
N ASN A 118 6.37 -23.24 14.97
CA ASN A 118 5.18 -24.08 14.90
C ASN A 118 4.12 -23.52 15.87
N LEU A 119 2.86 -23.46 15.41
CA LEU A 119 1.72 -23.02 16.20
C LEU A 119 1.10 -24.23 16.91
N PRO A 120 0.64 -24.08 18.15
CA PRO A 120 -0.02 -25.17 18.84
C PRO A 120 -1.30 -25.59 18.10
N TYR A 121 -1.56 -26.90 18.12
CA TYR A 121 -2.82 -27.50 17.68
C TYR A 121 -3.73 -27.72 18.90
N PRO A 122 -5.06 -27.46 18.84
CA PRO A 122 -5.88 -27.07 17.68
C PRO A 122 -5.60 -25.65 17.17
N ILE A 123 -5.92 -25.42 15.89
CA ILE A 123 -5.57 -24.17 15.19
C ILE A 123 -6.36 -23.00 15.78
N VAL A 124 -5.65 -21.98 16.27
CA VAL A 124 -6.27 -20.77 16.83
C VAL A 124 -6.08 -19.61 15.88
N LEU A 125 -7.19 -19.07 15.35
CA LEU A 125 -7.17 -17.93 14.45
C LEU A 125 -7.76 -16.70 15.13
N THR A 126 -7.06 -15.58 15.05
CA THR A 126 -7.54 -14.30 15.61
C THR A 126 -7.82 -13.30 14.49
N PRO A 127 -8.91 -12.53 14.59
CA PRO A 127 -9.20 -11.46 13.63
C PRO A 127 -8.19 -10.33 13.80
N ARG A 128 -7.63 -9.84 12.69
CA ARG A 128 -6.58 -8.81 12.68
C ARG A 128 -7.10 -7.40 12.52
N HIS A 129 -7.95 -7.17 11.53
CA HIS A 129 -8.56 -5.87 11.27
C HIS A 129 -9.95 -6.02 10.68
N LYS A 130 -10.74 -4.94 10.76
CA LYS A 130 -12.03 -4.83 10.11
C LYS A 130 -11.84 -4.33 8.68
N ASN A 131 -12.42 -5.03 7.72
CA ASN A 131 -12.36 -4.66 6.31
C ASN A 131 -13.14 -3.35 6.11
N ARG A 132 -12.48 -2.34 5.52
CA ARG A 132 -13.10 -1.07 5.14
C ARG A 132 -13.23 -1.02 3.63
N TYR A 133 -14.41 -1.37 3.13
CA TYR A 133 -14.72 -1.35 1.70
C TYR A 133 -14.98 0.04 1.14
N PHE A 134 -15.38 0.97 2.01
CA PHE A 134 -15.72 2.32 1.64
C PHE A 134 -14.62 3.27 2.10
N SER A 135 -14.05 4.02 1.16
CA SER A 135 -13.30 5.22 1.49
C SER A 135 -14.31 6.33 1.75
N PRO A 136 -14.22 7.05 2.89
CA PRO A 136 -15.03 8.24 3.06
C PRO A 136 -14.72 9.23 1.95
N HIS A 137 -15.73 9.97 1.50
CA HIS A 137 -15.51 11.10 0.59
C HIS A 137 -14.69 12.17 1.30
N GLU A 138 -13.83 12.86 0.56
CA GLU A 138 -13.10 14.01 1.06
C GLU A 138 -14.13 15.06 1.53
N SER A 139 -14.21 15.27 2.84
CA SER A 139 -15.09 16.28 3.41
C SER A 139 -14.50 17.66 3.13
N PHE A 140 -15.37 18.65 2.96
CA PHE A 140 -14.97 20.05 2.77
C PHE A 140 -14.13 20.53 3.98
N ASN A 141 -12.81 20.47 3.86
CA ASN A 141 -11.89 20.92 4.90
C ASN A 141 -11.48 22.36 4.60
N LEU A 142 -12.28 23.33 5.06
CA LEU A 142 -12.00 24.77 4.87
C LEU A 142 -10.62 25.16 5.40
N LEU A 143 -10.22 24.58 6.54
CA LEU A 143 -8.90 24.84 7.14
C LEU A 143 -7.77 24.24 6.29
N GLY A 144 -7.95 23.02 5.80
CA GLY A 144 -7.03 22.37 4.86
C GLY A 144 -6.94 23.11 3.51
N MET A 145 -8.05 23.69 3.05
CA MET A 145 -8.09 24.50 1.84
C MET A 145 -7.33 25.82 2.02
N PHE A 146 -7.44 26.49 3.17
CA PHE A 146 -6.66 27.70 3.46
C PHE A 146 -5.16 27.42 3.60
N GLN A 147 -4.80 26.25 4.16
CA GLN A 147 -3.41 25.81 4.27
C GLN A 147 -2.83 25.34 2.91
N SER A 148 -3.66 25.23 1.87
CA SER A 148 -3.17 24.89 0.54
C SER A 148 -2.30 26.04 -0.03
N PRO A 149 -1.16 25.72 -0.66
CA PRO A 149 -0.25 26.73 -1.21
C PRO A 149 -0.92 27.60 -2.27
N MET A 150 -1.90 27.06 -3.01
CA MET A 150 -2.67 27.82 -4.00
C MET A 150 -3.54 28.90 -3.36
N MET A 151 -4.27 28.61 -2.27
CA MET A 151 -5.07 29.62 -1.57
C MET A 151 -4.20 30.69 -0.92
N MET A 152 -3.06 30.31 -0.33
CA MET A 152 -2.11 31.27 0.25
C MET A 152 -1.56 32.24 -0.81
N ILE A 153 -1.17 31.74 -1.98
CA ILE A 153 -0.71 32.59 -3.10
C ILE A 153 -1.85 33.47 -3.60
N MET A 154 -3.07 32.94 -3.74
CA MET A 154 -4.24 33.73 -4.16
C MET A 154 -4.54 34.88 -3.18
N VAL A 155 -4.50 34.61 -1.88
CA VAL A 155 -4.72 35.63 -0.85
C VAL A 155 -3.59 36.66 -0.86
N LEU A 156 -2.32 36.21 -0.90
CA LEU A 156 -1.16 37.08 -0.94
C LEU A 156 -1.18 38.02 -2.16
N THR A 157 -1.47 37.46 -3.33
CA THR A 157 -1.56 38.22 -4.59
C THR A 157 -2.75 39.19 -4.57
N GLY A 158 -3.90 38.78 -4.04
CA GLY A 158 -5.06 39.67 -3.84
C GLY A 158 -4.76 40.85 -2.91
N VAL A 159 -4.07 40.61 -1.79
CA VAL A 159 -3.63 41.67 -0.87
C VAL A 159 -2.64 42.60 -1.56
N MET A 160 -1.66 42.05 -2.29
CA MET A 160 -0.67 42.84 -3.02
C MET A 160 -1.34 43.74 -4.06
N MET A 161 -2.31 43.24 -4.82
CA MET A 161 -3.06 44.02 -5.82
C MET A 161 -3.78 45.23 -5.20
N LEU A 162 -4.34 45.07 -3.99
CA LEU A 162 -5.00 46.17 -3.25
C LEU A 162 -4.01 47.13 -2.59
N ALA A 163 -2.85 46.65 -2.17
CA ALA A 163 -1.81 47.46 -1.53
C ALA A 163 -0.99 48.28 -2.53
N MET A 164 -0.77 47.77 -3.74
CA MET A 164 0.01 48.44 -4.80
C MET A 164 -0.37 49.91 -5.06
N PRO A 165 -1.66 50.31 -5.20
CA PRO A 165 -2.01 51.72 -5.43
C PRO A 165 -1.66 52.64 -4.24
N TYR A 166 -1.59 52.10 -3.02
CA TYR A 166 -1.16 52.86 -1.85
C TYR A 166 0.36 52.98 -1.79
N ILE A 167 1.07 51.89 -2.10
CA ILE A 167 2.54 51.85 -2.13
C ILE A 167 3.08 52.81 -3.21
N VAL A 168 2.51 52.76 -4.43
CA VAL A 168 2.92 53.63 -5.56
C VAL A 168 2.71 55.11 -5.28
N LYS A 169 1.69 55.47 -4.50
CA LYS A 169 1.44 56.88 -4.10
C LYS A 169 2.45 57.41 -3.09
N GLN A 170 3.14 56.54 -2.36
CA GLN A 170 4.10 56.91 -1.32
C GLN A 170 5.56 56.78 -1.77
N LEU A 171 5.82 56.33 -3.00
CA LEU A 171 7.16 56.10 -3.54
C LEU A 171 7.67 57.29 -4.38
N ASP A 172 8.97 57.56 -4.28
CA ASP A 172 9.67 58.60 -5.05
C ASP A 172 9.79 58.25 -6.55
N PRO A 173 9.80 59.25 -7.46
CA PRO A 173 9.72 59.04 -8.91
C PRO A 173 10.87 58.22 -9.51
N GLU A 174 12.08 58.24 -8.91
CA GLU A 174 13.20 57.39 -9.37
C GLU A 174 12.98 55.89 -9.10
N THR A 175 12.34 55.55 -7.97
CA THR A 175 12.05 54.14 -7.63
C THR A 175 10.92 53.56 -8.48
N LEU A 176 10.01 54.40 -8.96
CA LEU A 176 8.94 54.04 -9.90
C LEU A 176 9.48 53.66 -11.26
N ASP A 177 10.49 54.36 -11.76
CA ASP A 177 11.08 54.05 -13.07
C ASP A 177 12.00 52.83 -13.01
N GLY A 178 12.67 52.57 -11.87
CA GLY A 178 13.35 51.30 -11.61
C GLY A 178 12.37 50.11 -11.52
N LEU A 179 11.23 50.29 -10.85
CA LEU A 179 10.15 49.29 -10.78
C LEU A 179 9.51 49.05 -12.15
N LYS A 180 9.27 50.08 -12.96
CA LYS A 180 8.77 49.93 -14.35
C LYS A 180 9.79 49.29 -15.29
N GLY A 181 11.08 49.58 -15.08
CA GLY A 181 12.19 48.98 -15.83
C GLY A 181 12.38 47.49 -15.52
N HIS A 182 12.10 47.07 -14.28
CA HIS A 182 12.02 45.67 -13.87
C HIS A 182 10.60 45.07 -13.99
N ALA A 183 9.58 45.88 -14.29
CA ALA A 183 8.20 45.46 -14.52
C ALA A 183 8.08 44.83 -15.91
N THR A 184 8.60 43.62 -15.95
CA THR A 184 7.95 42.40 -16.41
C THR A 184 6.41 42.31 -16.24
N ALA A 185 5.64 43.37 -15.99
CA ALA A 185 4.17 43.31 -15.91
C ALA A 185 3.55 42.82 -17.23
N ALA A 186 4.09 43.23 -18.38
CA ALA A 186 3.65 42.76 -19.70
C ALA A 186 4.11 41.32 -20.03
N SER A 187 5.22 40.84 -19.47
CA SER A 187 5.67 39.44 -19.61
C SER A 187 4.99 38.51 -18.61
N ILE A 188 4.61 39.03 -17.44
CA ILE A 188 3.77 38.37 -16.45
C ILE A 188 2.35 38.21 -17.00
N GLU A 189 1.78 39.25 -17.61
CA GLU A 189 0.47 39.17 -18.28
C GLU A 189 0.45 38.09 -19.36
N LYS A 190 1.51 38.01 -20.17
CA LYS A 190 1.67 36.98 -21.21
C LYS A 190 1.95 35.58 -20.67
N SER A 191 2.58 35.42 -19.52
CA SER A 191 2.86 34.09 -18.94
C SER A 191 1.69 33.55 -18.12
N ILE A 192 0.89 34.43 -17.50
CA ILE A 192 -0.37 34.08 -16.83
C ILE A 192 -1.43 33.63 -17.84
N GLN A 193 -1.56 34.32 -18.98
CA GLN A 193 -2.50 33.90 -20.04
C GLN A 193 -2.13 32.54 -20.65
N ASN A 194 -0.83 32.20 -20.68
CA ASN A 194 -0.33 30.97 -21.28
C ASN A 194 -0.14 29.81 -20.29
N GLY A 195 -0.48 29.99 -19.00
CA GLY A 195 -0.43 28.94 -17.98
C GLY A 195 0.98 28.42 -17.67
N ASP A 196 2.04 29.20 -17.93
CA ASP A 196 3.43 28.77 -17.76
C ASP A 196 3.95 29.08 -16.34
N PRO A 197 4.30 28.07 -15.51
CA PRO A 197 4.74 28.27 -14.11
C PRO A 197 6.04 29.08 -13.97
N ARG A 198 6.77 29.31 -15.07
CA ARG A 198 8.00 30.12 -15.08
C ARG A 198 7.76 31.62 -14.87
N GLY A 199 6.55 32.11 -15.15
CA GLY A 199 6.18 33.51 -14.90
C GLY A 199 6.22 33.87 -13.42
N LEU A 200 5.84 32.94 -12.54
CA LEU A 200 5.88 33.13 -11.09
C LEU A 200 7.31 33.05 -10.54
N SER A 201 8.15 32.17 -11.11
CA SER A 201 9.56 32.03 -10.71
C SER A 201 10.38 33.28 -11.05
N ALA A 202 10.11 33.91 -12.19
CA ALA A 202 10.74 35.18 -12.56
C ALA A 202 10.36 36.31 -11.59
N LEU A 203 9.14 36.28 -11.05
CA LEU A 203 8.62 37.26 -10.09
C LEU A 203 9.27 37.10 -8.71
N LEU A 204 9.48 35.85 -8.25
CA LEU A 204 10.17 35.59 -7.00
C LEU A 204 11.68 35.91 -7.08
N SER A 205 12.30 35.58 -8.21
CA SER A 205 13.72 35.88 -8.49
C SER A 205 13.99 37.37 -8.61
N ALA A 206 13.02 38.18 -9.02
CA ALA A 206 13.17 39.64 -9.11
C ALA A 206 13.19 40.34 -7.72
N GLY A 207 12.74 39.66 -6.66
CA GLY A 207 12.82 40.16 -5.28
C GLY A 207 14.20 40.02 -4.63
N GLU A 208 15.15 39.34 -5.28
CA GLU A 208 16.45 39.01 -4.69
C GLU A 208 17.55 40.03 -5.03
N GLU A 209 17.38 40.89 -6.05
CA GLU A 209 18.44 41.79 -6.52
C GLU A 209 18.49 43.20 -5.87
N THR A 210 17.54 43.57 -5.01
CA THR A 210 17.51 44.92 -4.38
C THR A 210 18.31 45.06 -3.07
N LYS A 211 19.37 44.26 -2.88
CA LYS A 211 20.35 44.48 -1.80
C LYS A 211 21.79 44.33 -2.31
N ALA A 212 22.34 45.42 -2.84
CA ALA A 212 23.72 45.47 -3.29
C ALA A 212 24.73 45.85 -2.15
N SER A 213 25.80 45.04 -2.08
CA SER A 213 27.25 45.35 -1.92
C SER A 213 27.86 46.03 -0.67
N THR A 214 28.80 45.34 0.02
CA THR A 214 30.24 45.74 0.29
C THR A 214 31.08 44.61 1.00
N PRO A 215 32.45 44.64 1.12
CA PRO A 215 33.37 43.57 0.65
C PRO A 215 34.26 42.85 1.73
N VAL A 216 35.16 41.95 1.25
CA VAL A 216 36.44 41.44 1.85
C VAL A 216 36.52 39.95 2.32
N ALA A 217 37.23 39.15 1.49
CA ALA A 217 38.27 38.11 1.74
C ALA A 217 38.07 36.87 2.65
N LYS A 218 38.24 35.64 2.10
CA LYS A 218 39.52 34.85 2.03
C LYS A 218 39.33 33.40 1.49
N SER A 219 40.10 33.10 0.44
CA SER A 219 40.82 31.86 0.04
C SER A 219 40.56 30.50 0.72
N ASN A 220 40.41 29.41 -0.08
CA ASN A 220 41.52 28.49 -0.38
C ASN A 220 41.20 27.35 -1.41
N THR A 221 42.10 27.22 -2.40
CA THR A 221 42.63 26.01 -3.10
C THR A 221 41.70 25.01 -3.84
N GLY A 222 41.83 24.94 -5.17
CA GLY A 222 41.33 23.86 -6.07
C GLY A 222 42.35 22.72 -6.29
N PRO A 223 42.39 22.01 -7.44
CA PRO A 223 41.43 21.88 -8.56
C PRO A 223 41.23 20.41 -9.07
N SER A 224 40.29 20.16 -10.00
CA SER A 224 40.49 19.20 -11.11
C SER A 224 39.38 19.23 -12.18
N THR A 225 39.80 19.71 -13.35
CA THR A 225 39.60 19.15 -14.70
C THR A 225 38.20 18.97 -15.32
N LEU A 226 37.95 19.86 -16.28
CA LEU A 226 37.18 19.69 -17.52
C LEU A 226 37.33 18.31 -18.17
N GLN A 227 36.23 17.74 -18.66
CA GLN A 227 36.08 17.42 -20.10
C GLN A 227 34.67 16.93 -20.48
N GLN A 228 34.00 17.75 -21.29
CA GLN A 228 32.94 17.33 -22.21
C GLN A 228 33.49 16.31 -23.21
N ARG A 229 32.70 15.28 -23.56
CA ARG A 229 32.70 14.73 -24.93
C ARG A 229 31.40 14.01 -25.30
N LYS A 230 30.62 14.72 -26.13
CA LYS A 230 29.86 14.33 -27.33
C LYS A 230 29.56 12.85 -27.59
N ALA A 231 28.27 12.59 -27.77
CA ALA A 231 27.66 11.36 -28.28
C ALA A 231 28.16 10.95 -29.67
N GLY A 232 28.38 9.63 -29.84
CA GLY A 232 28.76 8.99 -31.10
C GLY A 232 27.96 7.68 -31.29
N LYS A 233 27.24 7.64 -32.40
CA LYS A 233 26.36 6.58 -32.91
C LYS A 233 27.18 5.33 -33.27
N GLY A 234 26.75 4.13 -32.86
CA GLY A 234 27.45 2.87 -33.14
C GLY A 234 26.49 1.69 -33.31
N ASN A 235 26.36 1.25 -34.56
CA ASN A 235 25.59 0.11 -35.03
C ASN A 235 26.32 -1.22 -34.71
N LYS A 236 25.59 -2.35 -34.77
CA LYS A 236 26.03 -3.73 -35.17
C LYS A 236 25.78 -4.86 -34.13
N ARG A 237 24.74 -5.63 -34.45
CA ARG A 237 24.62 -7.11 -34.47
C ARG A 237 25.48 -7.94 -33.50
N ARG A 238 24.80 -8.72 -32.66
CA ARG A 238 24.93 -10.18 -32.64
C ARG A 238 23.64 -10.80 -32.14
#